data_AF-A0A6N7GTD5-F1
#
_entry.id   AF-A0A6N7GTD5-F1
#
_cell.length_a   1.000
_cell.length_b   1.000
_cell.length_c   1.000
_cell.angle_alpha   90.00
_cell.angle_beta   90.00
_cell.angle_gamma   90.00
#
_symmetry.space_group_name_H-M   'P 1'
#
loop_
_entity.id
_entity.type
_entity.pdbx_description
1 polymer ?
#
loop_
_entity_poly.entity_id
_entity_poly.type
_entity_poly.pdbx_seq_one_letter_code
_entity_poly.pdbx_strand_id
1 'polypeptide(L)'
;MKGISEIREQGYKDPLLVKVMKAHGFDDLPLYKHRPPEQQAKRRCWSDLAKLRDGPVDPSPAAIADISHAAAEIKQAARNIGADDVGIARLTPVMIRKDFDLPHDYVICMIVAEDYAEALKGPRATEEEATNAYVRCAEIATEMAAYIRSRGYPAIAHHNGACDVQAIPAMIAAGLGELGKHGSLVHPTFGASHRPGIVTTTMPLAVDSPQIFGVQDTCLSCNLCTNNCPADAIPPSESIWTEGIRRWVTDVEKCYVFSRLRAEYCHICVDVCPYIHKANGDATKRDLYKRYTGARKKAGYKTPTRF
;
A
#
# COMPACT_ATOMS: atom_id res chain seq x y z
N MET A 1 -19.90 11.97 -2.75
CA MET A 1 -19.44 12.31 -1.39
C MET A 1 -18.15 13.09 -1.53
N LYS A 2 -18.06 14.27 -0.90
CA LYS A 2 -16.89 15.14 -1.00
C LYS A 2 -15.79 14.71 -0.02
N GLY A 3 -14.57 14.54 -0.52
CA GLY A 3 -13.41 14.22 0.31
C GLY A 3 -12.88 15.40 1.12
N ILE A 4 -12.23 15.09 2.25
CA ILE A 4 -11.70 16.09 3.21
C ILE A 4 -10.20 15.94 3.46
N SER A 5 -9.57 14.94 2.84
CA SER A 5 -8.27 14.43 3.23
C SER A 5 -7.20 14.84 2.23
N GLU A 6 -6.16 15.54 2.68
CA GLU A 6 -5.00 15.84 1.82
C GLU A 6 -4.34 14.53 1.40
N ILE A 7 -4.25 14.30 0.09
CA ILE A 7 -3.52 13.14 -0.44
C ILE A 7 -2.21 13.64 -1.00
N ARG A 8 -1.16 12.91 -0.62
CA ARG A 8 0.17 13.17 -1.13
C ARG A 8 0.24 12.82 -2.62
N GLU A 9 0.64 13.79 -3.42
CA GLU A 9 1.00 13.57 -4.82
C GLU A 9 2.18 12.59 -4.96
N GLN A 10 2.34 12.03 -6.16
CA GLN A 10 3.39 11.04 -6.45
C GLN A 10 4.43 11.56 -7.46
N GLY A 11 5.67 11.12 -7.29
CA GLY A 11 6.76 11.46 -8.22
C GLY A 11 6.98 12.97 -8.31
N TYR A 12 7.19 13.49 -9.52
CA TYR A 12 7.46 14.91 -9.76
C TYR A 12 6.28 15.84 -9.46
N LYS A 13 5.08 15.29 -9.20
CA LYS A 13 3.93 16.09 -8.74
C LYS A 13 3.98 16.38 -7.25
N ASP A 14 4.82 15.66 -6.48
CA ASP A 14 4.99 15.90 -5.05
C ASP A 14 5.92 17.09 -4.79
N PRO A 15 5.40 18.24 -4.30
CA PRO A 15 6.21 19.42 -4.06
C PRO A 15 7.29 19.19 -3.01
N LEU A 16 7.04 18.34 -2.00
CA LEU A 16 8.04 18.01 -0.99
C LEU A 16 9.18 17.19 -1.62
N LEU A 17 8.87 16.24 -2.51
CA LEU A 17 9.91 15.46 -3.19
C LEU A 17 10.77 16.36 -4.07
N VAL A 18 10.14 17.24 -4.85
CA VAL A 18 10.85 18.18 -5.73
C VAL A 18 11.74 19.13 -4.92
N LYS A 19 11.24 19.64 -3.78
CA LYS A 19 12.04 20.46 -2.86
C LYS A 19 13.28 19.70 -2.37
N VAL A 20 13.10 18.48 -1.85
CA VAL A 20 14.20 17.66 -1.32
C VAL A 20 15.21 17.30 -2.41
N MET A 21 14.73 16.89 -3.58
CA MET A 21 15.57 16.58 -4.75
C MET A 21 16.48 17.76 -5.11
N LYS A 22 15.91 18.96 -5.26
CA LYS A 22 16.68 20.18 -5.58
C LYS A 22 17.65 20.58 -4.46
N ALA A 23 17.23 20.49 -3.20
CA ALA A 23 18.06 20.79 -2.05
C ALA A 23 19.31 19.89 -1.96
N HIS A 24 19.23 18.67 -2.50
CA HIS A 24 20.34 17.72 -2.59
C HIS A 24 21.11 17.78 -3.93
N GLY A 25 20.87 18.80 -4.76
CA GLY A 25 21.61 19.02 -6.00
C GLY A 25 21.24 18.09 -7.16
N PHE A 26 20.04 17.51 -7.12
CA PHE A 26 19.52 16.67 -8.20
C PHE A 26 18.54 17.44 -9.09
N ASP A 27 18.75 17.38 -10.40
CA ASP A 27 17.79 17.87 -11.40
C ASP A 27 16.74 16.81 -11.77
N ASP A 28 17.06 15.54 -11.50
CA ASP A 28 16.22 14.39 -11.78
C ASP A 28 16.32 13.34 -10.65
N LEU A 29 15.29 12.54 -10.45
CA LEU A 29 15.24 11.52 -9.41
C LEU A 29 16.20 10.36 -9.77
N PRO A 30 17.26 10.11 -8.97
CA PRO A 30 18.20 9.02 -9.22
C PRO A 30 17.52 7.65 -9.38
N LEU A 31 16.50 7.38 -8.54
CA LEU A 31 15.72 6.15 -8.60
C LEU A 31 15.05 5.96 -9.97
N TYR A 32 14.64 7.05 -10.63
CA TYR A 32 13.94 6.97 -11.90
C TYR A 32 14.93 6.93 -13.07
N LYS A 33 16.03 7.69 -12.97
CA LYS A 33 17.11 7.72 -13.96
C LYS A 33 17.82 6.38 -14.13
N HIS A 34 18.07 5.66 -13.04
CA HIS A 34 18.80 4.38 -13.05
C HIS A 34 17.89 3.14 -13.17
N ARG A 35 16.63 3.36 -13.55
CA ARG A 35 15.64 2.29 -13.69
C ARG A 35 15.83 1.54 -15.02
N PRO A 36 15.92 0.20 -15.00
CA PRO A 36 16.04 -0.62 -16.21
C PRO A 36 14.83 -0.48 -17.14
N PRO A 37 15.00 -0.74 -18.45
CA PRO A 37 13.91 -0.67 -19.43
C PRO A 37 12.68 -1.51 -19.06
N GLU A 38 12.86 -2.71 -18.53
CA GLU A 38 11.79 -3.62 -18.09
C GLU A 38 10.95 -3.01 -16.96
N GLN A 39 11.62 -2.36 -16.00
CA GLN A 39 10.96 -1.68 -14.90
C GLN A 39 10.23 -0.42 -15.40
N GLN A 40 10.78 0.30 -16.39
CA GLN A 40 10.07 1.41 -17.02
C GLN A 40 8.82 0.94 -17.78
N ALA A 41 8.87 -0.22 -18.43
CA ALA A 41 7.72 -0.81 -19.11
C ALA A 41 6.59 -1.16 -18.12
N LYS A 42 6.92 -1.74 -16.96
CA LYS A 42 5.96 -1.98 -15.86
C LYS A 42 5.27 -0.68 -15.41
N ARG A 43 6.01 0.44 -15.33
CA ARG A 43 5.40 1.74 -15.01
C ARG A 43 4.45 2.24 -16.09
N ARG A 44 4.82 2.08 -17.36
CA ARG A 44 3.95 2.45 -18.48
C ARG A 44 2.66 1.63 -18.43
N CYS A 45 2.74 0.34 -18.11
CA CYS A 45 1.58 -0.54 -17.96
C CYS A 45 0.54 0.04 -16.98
N TRP A 46 0.90 0.36 -15.73
CA TRP A 46 -0.09 0.93 -14.81
C TRP A 46 -0.53 2.34 -15.18
N SER A 47 0.29 3.12 -15.89
CA SER A 47 -0.12 4.42 -16.41
C SER A 47 -1.14 4.29 -17.55
N ASP A 48 -1.06 3.24 -18.35
CA ASP A 48 -2.05 2.93 -19.38
C ASP A 48 -3.34 2.40 -18.75
N LEU A 49 -3.24 1.53 -17.75
CA LEU A 49 -4.40 1.06 -16.97
C LEU A 49 -5.13 2.19 -16.25
N ALA A 50 -4.41 3.23 -15.80
CA ALA A 50 -5.03 4.41 -15.19
C ALA A 50 -6.00 5.15 -16.13
N LYS A 51 -5.86 5.00 -17.46
CA LYS A 51 -6.81 5.54 -18.44
C LYS A 51 -8.10 4.72 -18.53
N LEU A 52 -8.07 3.48 -18.06
CA LEU A 52 -9.17 2.50 -18.06
C LEU A 52 -9.81 2.34 -16.67
N ARG A 53 -9.34 3.11 -15.68
CA ARG A 53 -9.78 3.02 -14.28
C ARG A 53 -11.28 3.26 -14.10
N ASP A 54 -11.88 4.03 -15.01
CA ASP A 54 -13.31 4.36 -15.05
C ASP A 54 -13.83 4.10 -16.47
N GLY A 55 -15.15 4.00 -16.65
CA GLY A 55 -15.74 3.71 -17.95
C GLY A 55 -17.27 3.58 -17.93
N PRO A 56 -17.86 3.14 -19.05
CA PRO A 56 -19.30 2.97 -19.14
C PRO A 56 -19.81 1.92 -18.15
N VAL A 57 -21.02 2.12 -17.67
CA VAL A 57 -21.75 1.23 -16.77
C VAL A 57 -22.88 0.58 -17.58
N ASP A 58 -23.09 -0.73 -17.40
CA ASP A 58 -24.23 -1.40 -18.00
C ASP A 58 -25.54 -0.76 -17.48
N PRO A 59 -26.47 -0.30 -18.35
CA PRO A 59 -27.69 0.36 -17.91
C PRO A 59 -28.68 -0.58 -17.20
N SER A 60 -28.43 -1.90 -17.19
CA SER A 60 -29.33 -2.91 -16.63
C SER A 60 -28.73 -3.56 -15.37
N PRO A 61 -28.72 -2.87 -14.22
CA PRO A 61 -28.16 -3.42 -12.99
C PRO A 61 -28.89 -4.69 -12.58
N ALA A 62 -28.14 -5.77 -12.37
CA ALA A 62 -28.69 -6.98 -11.78
C ALA A 62 -29.05 -6.69 -10.32
N ALA A 63 -30.32 -6.88 -9.94
CA ALA A 63 -30.76 -6.66 -8.57
C ALA A 63 -29.98 -7.55 -7.58
N ILE A 64 -29.38 -6.92 -6.57
CA ILE A 64 -28.72 -7.62 -5.46
C ILE A 64 -29.74 -7.87 -4.36
N ALA A 65 -30.24 -9.11 -4.30
CA ALA A 65 -31.14 -9.56 -3.24
C ALA A 65 -30.41 -9.86 -1.92
N ASP A 66 -29.17 -10.34 -2.00
CA ASP A 66 -28.33 -10.67 -0.85
C ASP A 66 -26.95 -10.01 -0.98
N ILE A 67 -26.75 -8.95 -0.20
CA ILE A 67 -25.49 -8.19 -0.19
C ILE A 67 -24.30 -8.99 0.40
N SER A 68 -24.58 -10.02 1.20
CA SER A 68 -23.54 -10.89 1.78
C SER A 68 -23.03 -11.85 0.72
N HIS A 69 -23.95 -12.43 -0.04
CA HIS A 69 -23.59 -13.25 -1.20
C HIS A 69 -22.82 -12.44 -2.25
N ALA A 70 -23.32 -11.25 -2.60
CA ALA A 70 -22.63 -10.36 -3.54
C ALA A 70 -21.22 -9.96 -3.06
N ALA A 71 -21.04 -9.66 -1.77
CA ALA A 71 -19.72 -9.42 -1.20
C ALA A 71 -18.79 -10.63 -1.33
N ALA A 72 -19.29 -11.84 -1.07
CA ALA A 72 -18.51 -13.06 -1.23
C ALA A 72 -18.11 -13.30 -2.70
N GLU A 73 -19.02 -13.07 -3.65
CA GLU A 73 -18.73 -13.17 -5.09
C GLU A 73 -17.65 -12.18 -5.52
N ILE A 74 -17.74 -10.91 -5.10
CA ILE A 74 -16.75 -9.87 -5.43
C ILE A 74 -15.38 -10.22 -4.86
N LYS A 75 -15.32 -10.67 -3.59
CA LYS A 75 -14.05 -11.12 -2.99
C LYS A 75 -13.48 -12.32 -3.73
N GLN A 76 -14.31 -13.29 -4.10
CA GLN A 76 -13.86 -14.46 -4.84
C GLN A 76 -13.38 -14.11 -6.25
N ALA A 77 -14.08 -13.21 -6.96
CA ALA A 77 -13.66 -12.72 -8.27
C ALA A 77 -12.28 -12.04 -8.20
N ALA A 78 -12.07 -11.15 -7.23
CA ALA A 78 -10.78 -10.50 -7.03
C ALA A 78 -9.65 -11.52 -6.71
N ARG A 79 -9.92 -12.55 -5.90
CA ARG A 79 -8.95 -13.64 -5.62
C ARG A 79 -8.67 -14.49 -6.87
N ASN A 80 -9.68 -14.80 -7.67
CA ASN A 80 -9.52 -15.56 -8.92
C ASN A 80 -8.65 -14.81 -9.92
N ILE A 81 -8.76 -13.47 -9.96
CA ILE A 81 -7.86 -12.65 -10.78
C ILE A 81 -6.47 -12.65 -10.16
N GLY A 82 -6.32 -12.51 -8.85
CA GLY A 82 -5.03 -12.74 -8.18
C GLY A 82 -4.75 -11.85 -6.98
N ALA A 83 -5.78 -11.30 -6.33
CA ALA A 83 -5.61 -10.66 -5.03
C ALA A 83 -5.32 -11.72 -3.96
N ASP A 84 -4.33 -11.46 -3.09
CA ASP A 84 -3.99 -12.34 -1.98
C ASP A 84 -4.98 -12.20 -0.81
N ASP A 85 -5.50 -10.99 -0.59
CA ASP A 85 -6.64 -10.78 0.30
C ASP A 85 -7.52 -9.60 -0.14
N VAL A 86 -8.76 -9.60 0.31
CA VAL A 86 -9.80 -8.65 -0.11
C VAL A 86 -10.71 -8.30 1.06
N GLY A 87 -10.83 -7.01 1.33
CA GLY A 87 -11.71 -6.45 2.35
C GLY A 87 -12.64 -5.39 1.76
N ILE A 88 -13.82 -5.22 2.34
CA ILE A 88 -14.85 -4.28 1.89
C ILE A 88 -15.25 -3.39 3.06
N ALA A 89 -15.35 -2.09 2.84
CA ALA A 89 -15.82 -1.14 3.84
C ALA A 89 -16.79 -0.11 3.24
N ARG A 90 -17.45 0.65 4.12
CA ARG A 90 -18.10 1.89 3.73
C ARG A 90 -17.05 2.93 3.34
N LEU A 91 -17.27 3.60 2.22
CA LEU A 91 -16.48 4.76 1.85
C LEU A 91 -16.86 5.94 2.76
N THR A 92 -15.85 6.68 3.23
CA THR A 92 -16.04 7.84 4.11
C THR A 92 -15.27 9.05 3.58
N PRO A 93 -15.64 10.29 3.96
CA PRO A 93 -14.98 11.49 3.45
C PRO A 93 -13.47 11.55 3.74
N VAL A 94 -13.04 11.02 4.89
CA VAL A 94 -11.63 11.00 5.31
C VAL A 94 -10.76 10.09 4.42
N MET A 95 -11.38 9.14 3.72
CA MET A 95 -10.68 8.30 2.76
C MET A 95 -10.50 9.01 1.41
N ILE A 96 -11.27 10.04 1.10
CA ILE A 96 -11.31 10.63 -0.24
C ILE A 96 -10.44 11.88 -0.29
N ARG A 97 -9.76 12.09 -1.43
CA ARG A 97 -8.97 13.29 -1.69
C ARG A 97 -9.81 14.54 -1.47
N LYS A 98 -9.23 15.51 -0.76
CA LYS A 98 -9.85 16.80 -0.51
C LYS A 98 -10.35 17.42 -1.81
N ASP A 99 -11.57 17.94 -1.75
CA ASP A 99 -12.27 18.58 -2.86
C ASP A 99 -12.60 17.69 -4.07
N PHE A 100 -12.33 16.38 -3.99
CA PHE A 100 -12.82 15.42 -4.96
C PHE A 100 -14.21 14.92 -4.57
N ASP A 101 -15.17 15.00 -5.50
CA ASP A 101 -16.50 14.41 -5.31
C ASP A 101 -16.53 13.00 -5.90
N LEU A 102 -16.76 12.02 -5.03
CA LEU A 102 -16.84 10.61 -5.39
C LEU A 102 -18.22 10.07 -4.96
N PRO A 103 -19.19 9.95 -5.88
CA PRO A 103 -20.57 9.55 -5.56
C PRO A 103 -20.71 8.03 -5.40
N HIS A 104 -19.80 7.42 -4.63
CA HIS A 104 -19.79 5.99 -4.32
C HIS A 104 -20.02 5.73 -2.83
N ASP A 105 -20.42 4.51 -2.51
CA ASP A 105 -20.85 4.09 -1.17
C ASP A 105 -19.86 3.16 -0.48
N TYR A 106 -19.18 2.35 -1.28
CA TYR A 106 -18.33 1.26 -0.82
C TYR A 106 -16.91 1.43 -1.35
N VAL A 107 -15.97 0.90 -0.58
CA VAL A 107 -14.58 0.73 -0.97
C VAL A 107 -14.20 -0.73 -0.82
N ILE A 108 -13.69 -1.32 -1.90
CA ILE A 108 -13.15 -2.67 -1.97
C ILE A 108 -11.64 -2.52 -2.01
N CYS A 109 -10.96 -3.02 -0.99
CA CYS A 109 -9.51 -3.01 -0.89
C CYS A 109 -8.97 -4.40 -1.19
N MET A 110 -7.94 -4.48 -2.02
CA MET A 110 -7.25 -5.70 -2.39
C MET A 110 -5.78 -5.57 -2.04
N ILE A 111 -5.21 -6.66 -1.54
CA ILE A 111 -3.81 -6.80 -1.22
C ILE A 111 -3.15 -7.69 -2.26
N VAL A 112 -2.00 -7.28 -2.76
CA VAL A 112 -1.04 -8.14 -3.46
C VAL A 112 0.23 -8.20 -2.62
N ALA A 113 0.56 -9.38 -2.12
CA ALA A 113 1.75 -9.64 -1.34
C ALA A 113 2.99 -9.58 -2.24
N GLU A 114 4.08 -9.10 -1.67
CA GLU A 114 5.39 -9.25 -2.29
C GLU A 114 5.95 -10.64 -1.96
N ASP A 115 6.79 -11.20 -2.83
CA ASP A 115 7.60 -12.35 -2.42
C ASP A 115 8.67 -11.85 -1.45
N TYR A 116 8.47 -12.13 -0.17
CA TYR A 116 9.39 -11.70 0.89
C TYR A 116 10.79 -12.30 0.71
N ALA A 117 10.93 -13.52 0.20
CA ALA A 117 12.24 -14.12 -0.02
C ALA A 117 13.01 -13.39 -1.13
N GLU A 118 12.33 -13.03 -2.22
CA GLU A 118 12.90 -12.24 -3.32
C GLU A 118 13.21 -10.80 -2.89
N ALA A 119 12.29 -10.15 -2.18
CA ALA A 119 12.46 -8.78 -1.70
C ALA A 119 13.70 -8.62 -0.78
N LEU A 120 14.13 -9.70 -0.12
CA LEU A 120 15.32 -9.71 0.74
C LEU A 120 16.64 -9.88 -0.01
N LYS A 121 16.66 -10.16 -1.32
CA LYS A 121 17.89 -10.35 -2.12
C LYS A 121 18.66 -9.06 -2.44
N GLY A 122 18.26 -7.94 -1.85
CA GLY A 122 18.91 -6.65 -2.01
C GLY A 122 17.97 -5.58 -2.56
N PRO A 123 18.41 -4.30 -2.56
CA PRO A 123 17.51 -3.17 -2.81
C PRO A 123 16.98 -3.10 -4.25
N ARG A 124 17.68 -3.72 -5.22
CA ARG A 124 17.18 -3.87 -6.59
C ARG A 124 16.05 -4.89 -6.69
N ALA A 125 16.21 -6.06 -6.04
CA ALA A 125 15.15 -7.07 -5.97
C ALA A 125 13.93 -6.54 -5.20
N THR A 126 14.16 -5.77 -4.14
CA THR A 126 13.11 -5.04 -3.44
C THR A 126 12.34 -4.07 -4.36
N GLU A 127 13.05 -3.28 -5.18
CA GLU A 127 12.38 -2.39 -6.15
C GLU A 127 11.57 -3.19 -7.17
N GLU A 128 12.10 -4.32 -7.64
CA GLU A 128 11.42 -5.22 -8.57
C GLU A 128 10.15 -5.80 -7.98
N GLU A 129 10.20 -6.40 -6.80
CA GLU A 129 9.02 -6.97 -6.15
C GLU A 129 7.95 -5.93 -5.85
N ALA A 130 8.36 -4.76 -5.34
CA ALA A 130 7.43 -3.67 -5.13
C ALA A 130 6.76 -3.23 -6.44
N THR A 131 7.52 -3.17 -7.55
CA THR A 131 7.00 -2.78 -8.86
C THR A 131 6.08 -3.84 -9.44
N ASN A 132 6.42 -5.12 -9.30
CA ASN A 132 5.60 -6.27 -9.72
C ASN A 132 4.24 -6.25 -9.00
N ALA A 133 4.26 -6.17 -7.67
CA ALA A 133 3.04 -6.10 -6.87
C ALA A 133 2.18 -4.89 -7.27
N TYR A 134 2.79 -3.73 -7.54
CA TYR A 134 2.05 -2.55 -8.00
C TYR A 134 1.41 -2.69 -9.39
N VAL A 135 2.10 -3.31 -10.36
CA VAL A 135 1.49 -3.64 -11.67
C VAL A 135 0.28 -4.53 -11.43
N ARG A 136 0.45 -5.56 -10.60
CA ARG A 136 -0.61 -6.52 -10.33
C ARG A 136 -1.82 -5.88 -9.64
N CYS A 137 -1.59 -4.98 -8.69
CA CYS A 137 -2.66 -4.17 -8.09
C CYS A 137 -3.41 -3.33 -9.13
N ALA A 138 -2.70 -2.74 -10.09
CA ALA A 138 -3.32 -1.94 -11.14
C ALA A 138 -4.20 -2.80 -12.05
N GLU A 139 -3.71 -3.97 -12.48
CA GLU A 139 -4.46 -4.93 -13.28
C GLU A 139 -5.73 -5.38 -12.56
N ILE A 140 -5.59 -5.92 -11.35
CA ILE A 140 -6.72 -6.45 -10.56
C ILE A 140 -7.75 -5.35 -10.30
N ALA A 141 -7.34 -4.16 -9.85
CA ALA A 141 -8.28 -3.09 -9.53
C ALA A 141 -9.02 -2.60 -10.79
N THR A 142 -8.33 -2.50 -11.92
CA THR A 142 -8.92 -2.05 -13.19
C THR A 142 -9.91 -3.08 -13.71
N GLU A 143 -9.55 -4.37 -13.68
CA GLU A 143 -10.42 -5.47 -14.08
C GLU A 143 -11.63 -5.60 -13.17
N MET A 144 -11.45 -5.51 -11.85
CA MET A 144 -12.57 -5.54 -10.89
C MET A 144 -13.52 -4.35 -11.05
N ALA A 145 -13.01 -3.15 -11.31
CA ALA A 145 -13.87 -2.00 -11.59
C ALA A 145 -14.68 -2.23 -12.88
N ALA A 146 -14.06 -2.73 -13.95
CA ALA A 146 -14.76 -3.07 -15.18
C ALA A 146 -15.81 -4.18 -14.97
N TYR A 147 -15.47 -5.21 -14.20
CA TYR A 147 -16.38 -6.29 -13.85
C TYR A 147 -17.62 -5.79 -13.09
N ILE A 148 -17.43 -4.91 -12.10
CA ILE A 148 -18.56 -4.33 -11.35
C ILE A 148 -19.42 -3.43 -12.26
N ARG A 149 -18.80 -2.63 -13.14
CA ARG A 149 -19.53 -1.82 -14.14
C ARG A 149 -20.32 -2.67 -15.12
N SER A 150 -19.82 -3.85 -15.51
CA SER A 150 -20.54 -4.81 -16.36
C SER A 150 -21.77 -5.43 -15.68
N ARG A 151 -21.86 -5.34 -14.35
CA ARG A 151 -23.05 -5.75 -13.56
C ARG A 151 -24.01 -4.58 -13.29
N GLY A 152 -23.75 -3.43 -13.91
CA GLY A 152 -24.57 -2.23 -13.88
C GLY A 152 -24.37 -1.31 -12.68
N TYR A 153 -23.24 -1.44 -11.97
CA TYR A 153 -22.91 -0.57 -10.86
C TYR A 153 -21.69 0.32 -11.18
N PRO A 154 -21.79 1.65 -11.05
CA PRO A 154 -20.64 2.55 -11.12
C PRO A 154 -19.47 2.06 -10.25
N ALA A 155 -18.28 2.01 -10.83
CA ALA A 155 -17.07 1.63 -10.12
C ALA A 155 -15.81 2.27 -10.73
N ILE A 156 -14.92 2.73 -9.86
CA ILE A 156 -13.66 3.37 -10.23
C ILE A 156 -12.50 2.64 -9.57
N ALA A 157 -11.49 2.27 -10.36
CA ALA A 157 -10.23 1.74 -9.85
C ALA A 157 -9.31 2.86 -9.34
N HIS A 158 -8.57 2.56 -8.28
CA HIS A 158 -7.57 3.42 -7.67
C HIS A 158 -6.32 2.59 -7.39
N HIS A 159 -5.20 3.00 -7.99
CA HIS A 159 -3.91 2.32 -7.87
C HIS A 159 -2.77 3.32 -8.10
N ASN A 160 -1.53 2.85 -8.16
CA ASN A 160 -0.34 3.68 -8.31
C ASN A 160 -0.27 4.52 -9.62
N GLY A 161 -1.12 4.25 -10.61
CA GLY A 161 -1.22 5.05 -11.83
C GLY A 161 -2.11 6.28 -11.67
N ALA A 162 -3.20 6.16 -10.90
CA ALA A 162 -4.09 7.25 -10.53
C ALA A 162 -4.94 6.85 -9.32
N CYS A 163 -5.08 7.75 -8.35
CA CYS A 163 -5.73 7.45 -7.08
C CYS A 163 -6.36 8.71 -6.47
N ASP A 164 -7.56 8.55 -5.92
CA ASP A 164 -8.31 9.61 -5.21
C ASP A 164 -8.74 9.15 -3.81
N VAL A 165 -8.21 8.00 -3.37
CA VAL A 165 -8.56 7.34 -2.11
C VAL A 165 -7.28 7.08 -1.30
N GLN A 166 -7.27 7.44 -0.03
CA GLN A 166 -6.21 7.11 0.89
C GLN A 166 -6.25 5.62 1.24
N ALA A 167 -5.21 4.90 0.84
CA ALA A 167 -5.18 3.44 0.98
C ALA A 167 -5.18 2.97 2.43
N ILE A 168 -4.42 3.62 3.32
CA ILE A 168 -4.30 3.18 4.73
C ILE A 168 -5.65 3.21 5.47
N PRO A 169 -6.38 4.34 5.56
CA PRO A 169 -7.67 4.35 6.25
C PRO A 169 -8.70 3.42 5.60
N ALA A 170 -8.71 3.31 4.27
CA ALA A 170 -9.60 2.40 3.56
C ALA A 170 -9.31 0.92 3.91
N MET A 171 -8.05 0.50 3.90
CA MET A 171 -7.66 -0.87 4.23
C MET A 171 -7.89 -1.22 5.71
N ILE A 172 -7.69 -0.28 6.63
CA ILE A 172 -8.00 -0.48 8.06
C ILE A 172 -9.51 -0.69 8.23
N ALA A 173 -10.33 0.18 7.63
CA ALA A 173 -11.78 0.04 7.69
C ALA A 173 -12.27 -1.27 7.06
N ALA A 174 -11.59 -1.73 6.01
CA ALA A 174 -11.86 -2.99 5.32
C ALA A 174 -11.34 -4.24 6.07
N GLY A 175 -10.80 -4.10 7.28
CA GLY A 175 -10.36 -5.22 8.10
C GLY A 175 -9.05 -5.88 7.65
N LEU A 176 -8.27 -5.23 6.79
CA LEU A 176 -7.04 -5.81 6.22
C LEU A 176 -5.78 -5.57 7.08
N GLY A 177 -5.90 -4.90 8.22
CA GLY A 177 -4.79 -4.80 9.15
C GLY A 177 -4.80 -3.58 10.06
N GLU A 178 -3.68 -3.39 10.75
CA GLU A 178 -3.45 -2.29 11.68
C GLU A 178 -2.31 -1.37 11.18
N LEU A 179 -2.33 -0.10 11.59
CA LEU A 179 -1.23 0.81 11.30
C LEU A 179 0.03 0.45 12.12
N GLY A 180 1.19 0.31 11.48
CA GLY A 180 2.48 0.13 12.15
C GLY A 180 3.20 1.46 12.45
N LYS A 181 4.16 1.44 13.39
CA LYS A 181 5.05 2.58 13.69
C LYS A 181 5.79 3.13 12.47
N HIS A 182 6.13 2.26 11.51
CA HIS A 182 6.77 2.67 10.26
C HIS A 182 5.83 3.37 9.26
N GLY A 183 4.56 3.57 9.61
CA GLY A 183 3.58 4.30 8.80
C GLY A 183 2.95 3.48 7.67
N SER A 184 3.11 2.16 7.65
CA SER A 184 2.45 1.26 6.68
C SER A 184 1.43 0.37 7.38
N LEU A 185 0.45 -0.12 6.63
CA LEU A 185 -0.49 -1.13 7.12
C LEU A 185 0.23 -2.46 7.32
N VAL A 186 0.04 -3.07 8.48
CA VAL A 186 0.51 -4.40 8.82
C VAL A 186 -0.67 -5.36 8.69
N HIS A 187 -0.58 -6.30 7.77
CA HIS A 187 -1.51 -7.41 7.55
C HIS A 187 -1.08 -8.63 8.39
N PRO A 188 -2.00 -9.44 8.95
CA PRO A 188 -1.67 -10.61 9.77
C PRO A 188 -0.81 -11.68 9.06
N THR A 189 -0.99 -11.85 7.74
CA THR A 189 -0.28 -12.89 6.95
C THR A 189 0.96 -12.36 6.21
N PHE A 190 0.96 -11.09 5.83
CA PHE A 190 1.96 -10.51 4.92
C PHE A 190 2.83 -9.44 5.58
N GLY A 191 2.59 -9.15 6.87
CA GLY A 191 3.19 -8.01 7.54
C GLY A 191 2.90 -6.72 6.73
N ALA A 192 3.93 -5.91 6.51
CA ALA A 192 3.83 -4.74 5.64
C ALA A 192 4.38 -4.97 4.21
N SER A 193 4.71 -6.21 3.85
CA SER A 193 5.31 -6.58 2.55
C SER A 193 4.21 -6.87 1.52
N HIS A 194 3.44 -5.84 1.19
CA HIS A 194 2.35 -5.91 0.23
C HIS A 194 2.05 -4.54 -0.37
N ARG A 195 1.25 -4.53 -1.45
CA ARG A 195 0.78 -3.31 -2.12
C ARG A 195 -0.75 -3.30 -2.25
N PRO A 196 -1.39 -2.11 -2.20
CA PRO A 196 -2.84 -1.99 -2.32
C PRO A 196 -3.31 -1.79 -3.76
N GLY A 197 -4.41 -2.45 -4.12
CA GLY A 197 -5.32 -2.07 -5.20
C GLY A 197 -6.69 -1.74 -4.61
N ILE A 198 -7.37 -0.72 -5.11
CA ILE A 198 -8.63 -0.26 -4.52
C ILE A 198 -9.67 -0.04 -5.61
N VAL A 199 -10.93 -0.39 -5.34
CA VAL A 199 -12.09 -0.01 -6.15
C VAL A 199 -13.10 0.68 -5.27
N THR A 200 -13.69 1.79 -5.74
CA THR A 200 -14.88 2.36 -5.12
C THR A 200 -16.09 2.09 -5.99
N THR A 201 -17.27 1.90 -5.39
CA THR A 201 -18.49 1.56 -6.13
C THR A 201 -19.76 1.95 -5.37
N THR A 202 -20.88 2.05 -6.10
CA THR A 202 -22.23 2.09 -5.51
C THR A 202 -22.84 0.70 -5.30
N MET A 203 -22.19 -0.38 -5.78
CA MET A 203 -22.68 -1.76 -5.65
C MET A 203 -22.96 -2.09 -4.17
N PRO A 204 -24.21 -2.42 -3.79
CA PRO A 204 -24.53 -2.83 -2.42
C PRO A 204 -23.80 -4.09 -2.00
N LEU A 205 -22.96 -4.00 -0.97
CA LEU A 205 -22.11 -5.10 -0.49
C LEU A 205 -22.11 -5.14 1.04
N ALA A 206 -22.09 -6.34 1.61
CA ALA A 206 -21.77 -6.50 3.03
C ALA A 206 -20.33 -6.02 3.29
N VAL A 207 -20.13 -5.37 4.44
CA VAL A 207 -18.85 -4.77 4.83
C VAL A 207 -18.17 -5.61 5.91
N ASP A 208 -16.85 -5.56 5.90
CA ASP A 208 -15.99 -6.09 6.96
C ASP A 208 -15.86 -5.07 8.09
N SER A 209 -15.08 -5.42 9.11
CA SER A 209 -14.79 -4.58 10.26
C SER A 209 -13.28 -4.54 10.53
N PRO A 210 -12.76 -3.44 11.09
CA PRO A 210 -11.37 -3.35 11.49
C PRO A 210 -10.92 -4.54 12.35
N GLN A 211 -9.76 -5.09 12.03
CA GLN A 211 -9.15 -6.18 12.79
C GLN A 211 -8.10 -5.63 13.76
N ILE A 212 -8.08 -6.14 15.00
CA ILE A 212 -7.08 -5.82 16.01
C ILE A 212 -6.37 -7.11 16.43
N PHE A 213 -5.06 -7.16 16.24
CA PHE A 213 -4.19 -8.30 16.55
C PHE A 213 -2.87 -7.87 17.24
N GLY A 214 -2.80 -6.64 17.75
CA GLY A 214 -1.79 -6.16 18.69
C GLY A 214 -0.62 -5.40 18.06
N VAL A 215 -0.77 -4.88 16.83
CA VAL A 215 0.29 -4.10 16.17
C VAL A 215 0.55 -2.81 16.95
N GLN A 216 -0.50 -2.08 17.33
CA GLN A 216 -0.39 -0.82 18.07
C GLN A 216 0.34 -1.00 19.40
N ASP A 217 -0.07 -1.99 20.21
CA ASP A 217 0.57 -2.29 21.50
C ASP A 217 2.03 -2.70 21.35
N THR A 218 2.31 -3.54 20.35
CA THR A 218 3.69 -3.93 20.03
C THR A 218 4.52 -2.73 19.62
N CYS A 219 3.95 -1.80 18.85
CA CYS A 219 4.64 -0.61 18.40
C CYS A 219 4.98 0.36 19.54
N LEU A 220 4.31 0.32 20.70
CA LEU A 220 4.66 1.18 21.84
C LEU A 220 6.07 0.92 22.36
N SER A 221 6.54 -0.33 22.33
CA SER A 221 7.85 -0.73 22.87
C SER A 221 8.84 -1.17 21.80
N CYS A 222 8.37 -1.66 20.65
CA CYS A 222 9.24 -2.10 19.56
C CYS A 222 9.86 -0.91 18.82
N ASN A 223 11.18 -0.91 18.67
CA ASN A 223 11.93 0.12 17.93
C ASN A 223 12.74 -0.44 16.75
N LEU A 224 12.39 -1.63 16.24
CA LEU A 224 13.17 -2.26 15.17
C LEU A 224 13.22 -1.42 13.89
N CYS A 225 12.07 -0.90 13.43
CA CYS A 225 12.03 -0.04 12.24
C CYS A 225 12.72 1.30 12.47
N THR A 226 12.57 1.92 13.64
CA THR A 226 13.28 3.15 14.04
C THR A 226 14.79 2.94 14.05
N ASN A 227 15.27 1.93 14.77
CA ASN A 227 16.70 1.65 14.91
C ASN A 227 17.37 1.28 13.58
N ASN A 228 16.61 0.71 12.64
CA ASN A 228 17.12 0.32 11.34
C ASN A 228 16.92 1.36 10.24
N CYS A 229 16.24 2.48 10.52
CA CYS A 229 16.01 3.51 9.51
C CYS A 229 17.31 4.27 9.26
N PRO A 230 17.90 4.21 8.04
CA PRO A 230 19.14 4.93 7.75
C PRO A 230 18.94 6.45 7.74
N ALA A 231 17.70 6.91 7.61
CA ALA A 231 17.32 8.31 7.55
C ALA A 231 16.96 8.91 8.92
N ASP A 232 16.84 8.09 9.98
CA ASP A 232 16.23 8.50 11.25
C ASP A 232 14.86 9.17 11.06
N ALA A 233 14.08 8.64 10.12
CA ALA A 233 12.79 9.19 9.73
C ALA A 233 11.62 8.72 10.61
N ILE A 234 11.76 7.63 11.35
CA ILE A 234 10.65 7.02 12.09
C ILE A 234 10.81 7.36 13.58
N PRO A 235 9.91 8.16 14.19
CA PRO A 235 10.05 8.58 15.57
C PRO A 235 9.93 7.38 16.53
N PRO A 236 10.73 7.31 17.62
CA PRO A 236 10.70 6.19 18.55
C PRO A 236 9.43 6.17 19.40
N SER A 237 8.89 7.34 19.76
CA SER A 237 7.80 7.49 20.73
C SER A 237 6.76 8.53 20.32
N GLU A 238 7.18 9.65 19.72
CA GLU A 238 6.28 10.73 19.29
C GLU A 238 5.23 10.23 18.30
N SER A 239 3.97 10.51 18.62
CA SER A 239 2.81 10.08 17.83
C SER A 239 1.67 11.06 17.98
N ILE A 240 0.80 11.12 16.96
CA ILE A 240 -0.47 11.83 16.99
C ILE A 240 -1.63 10.83 16.97
N TRP A 241 -2.84 11.32 17.22
CA TRP A 241 -4.07 10.55 17.01
C TRP A 241 -4.80 11.08 15.77
N THR A 242 -5.25 10.18 14.91
CA THR A 242 -6.04 10.52 13.72
C THR A 242 -7.08 9.42 13.53
N GLU A 243 -8.36 9.79 13.45
CA GLU A 243 -9.48 8.84 13.34
C GLU A 243 -9.45 7.72 14.41
N GLY A 244 -9.09 8.08 15.65
CA GLY A 244 -9.00 7.12 16.76
C GLY A 244 -7.79 6.17 16.71
N ILE A 245 -6.87 6.35 15.77
CA ILE A 245 -5.68 5.51 15.60
C ILE A 245 -4.43 6.30 15.94
N ARG A 246 -3.51 5.68 16.68
CA ARG A 246 -2.20 6.27 16.98
C ARG A 246 -1.29 6.15 15.77
N ARG A 247 -0.69 7.29 15.37
CA ARG A 247 0.18 7.42 14.21
C ARG A 247 1.52 8.03 14.59
N TRP A 248 2.59 7.26 14.40
CA TRP A 248 3.97 7.75 14.42
C TRP A 248 4.27 8.44 13.10
N VAL A 249 4.27 9.77 13.09
CA VAL A 249 4.42 10.55 11.86
C VAL A 249 5.85 10.42 11.37
N THR A 250 6.05 9.64 10.32
CA THR A 250 7.36 9.51 9.68
C THR A 250 7.79 10.85 9.08
N ASP A 251 9.02 11.27 9.35
CA ASP A 251 9.68 12.40 8.69
C ASP A 251 9.98 12.01 7.24
N VAL A 252 9.04 12.37 6.38
CA VAL A 252 9.05 12.00 4.99
C VAL A 252 10.19 12.69 4.21
N GLU A 253 10.55 13.91 4.59
CA GLU A 253 11.65 14.67 4.00
C GLU A 253 12.97 13.91 4.18
N LYS A 254 13.24 13.42 5.40
CA LYS A 254 14.38 12.52 5.66
C LYS A 254 14.27 11.19 4.91
N CYS A 255 13.08 10.57 4.91
CA CYS A 255 12.86 9.29 4.25
C CYS A 255 13.20 9.35 2.74
N TYR A 256 12.95 10.48 2.08
CA TYR A 256 13.20 10.67 0.65
C TYR A 256 14.65 10.57 0.22
N VAL A 257 15.58 10.98 1.09
CA VAL A 257 17.02 10.83 0.83
C VAL A 257 17.38 9.38 0.53
N PHE A 258 16.73 8.41 1.20
CA PHE A 258 17.01 6.99 1.02
C PHE A 258 16.01 6.25 0.14
N SER A 259 14.75 6.66 0.11
CA SER A 259 13.68 5.97 -0.64
C SER A 259 13.50 6.47 -2.07
N ARG A 260 14.06 7.64 -2.42
CA ARG A 260 13.87 8.31 -3.73
C ARG A 260 15.17 8.86 -4.33
N LEU A 261 16.11 9.34 -3.51
CA LEU A 261 17.36 9.95 -4.00
C LEU A 261 18.54 8.98 -4.12
N ARG A 262 18.25 7.68 -4.11
CA ARG A 262 19.22 6.61 -4.44
C ARG A 262 18.79 5.93 -5.73
N ALA A 263 19.72 5.24 -6.38
CA ALA A 263 19.42 4.43 -7.56
C ALA A 263 18.48 3.25 -7.26
N GLU A 264 18.28 2.92 -5.98
CA GLU A 264 17.58 1.71 -5.53
C GLU A 264 16.56 2.07 -4.45
N TYR A 265 15.47 1.29 -4.35
CA TYR A 265 14.37 1.55 -3.43
C TYR A 265 14.68 1.07 -2.01
N CYS A 266 14.27 1.85 -1.00
CA CYS A 266 14.43 1.49 0.41
C CYS A 266 13.14 0.86 0.97
N HIS A 267 13.29 -0.27 1.66
CA HIS A 267 12.20 -1.03 2.27
C HIS A 267 12.55 -1.57 3.67
N ILE A 268 13.63 -1.06 4.29
CA ILE A 268 14.22 -1.64 5.51
C ILE A 268 13.22 -1.70 6.66
N CYS A 269 12.42 -0.67 6.86
CA CYS A 269 11.43 -0.62 7.94
C CYS A 269 10.35 -1.70 7.84
N VAL A 270 9.98 -2.09 6.62
CA VAL A 270 9.05 -3.20 6.35
C VAL A 270 9.73 -4.53 6.65
N ASP A 271 10.95 -4.72 6.15
CA ASP A 271 11.62 -6.02 6.20
C ASP A 271 12.17 -6.41 7.57
N VAL A 272 12.41 -5.42 8.45
CA VAL A 272 12.75 -5.68 9.86
C VAL A 272 11.53 -5.79 10.77
N CYS A 273 10.31 -5.61 10.24
CA CYS A 273 9.09 -5.73 11.03
C CYS A 273 8.82 -7.21 11.35
N PRO A 274 8.70 -7.61 12.64
CA PRO A 274 8.50 -9.01 13.00
C PRO A 274 7.13 -9.55 12.56
N TYR A 275 6.18 -8.68 12.22
CA TYR A 275 4.84 -9.07 11.78
C TYR A 275 4.78 -9.81 10.45
N ILE A 276 5.90 -9.90 9.71
CA ILE A 276 5.98 -10.81 8.56
C ILE A 276 5.74 -12.29 8.95
N HIS A 277 6.00 -12.64 10.22
CA HIS A 277 5.74 -13.98 10.75
C HIS A 277 5.05 -13.99 12.14
N LYS A 278 5.01 -12.86 12.86
CA LYS A 278 4.56 -12.83 14.27
C LYS A 278 3.10 -13.24 14.45
N ALA A 279 2.22 -12.81 13.55
CA ALA A 279 0.77 -13.07 13.67
C ALA A 279 0.35 -14.41 13.06
N ASN A 280 1.01 -14.86 11.99
CA ASN A 280 0.66 -16.09 11.27
C ASN A 280 1.48 -17.34 11.68
N GLY A 281 2.61 -17.17 12.38
CA GLY A 281 3.49 -18.28 12.79
C GLY A 281 4.29 -18.93 11.65
N ASP A 282 4.39 -18.32 10.47
CA ASP A 282 5.08 -18.88 9.30
C ASP A 282 6.57 -19.13 9.60
N ALA A 283 6.94 -20.42 9.63
CA ALA A 283 8.30 -20.85 9.99
C ALA A 283 9.35 -20.41 8.95
N THR A 284 8.99 -20.47 7.67
CA THR A 284 9.88 -20.09 6.56
C THR A 284 10.16 -18.58 6.61
N LYS A 285 9.13 -17.75 6.75
CA LYS A 285 9.28 -16.29 6.90
C LYS A 285 10.02 -15.94 8.18
N ARG A 286 9.80 -16.67 9.28
CA ARG A 286 10.56 -16.49 10.53
C ARG A 286 12.05 -16.75 10.34
N ASP A 287 12.43 -17.78 9.60
CA ASP A 287 13.84 -18.11 9.37
C ASP A 287 14.51 -17.14 8.40
N LEU A 288 13.80 -16.69 7.35
CA LEU A 288 14.23 -15.58 6.49
C LEU A 288 14.44 -14.29 7.30
N TYR A 289 13.46 -13.93 8.11
CA TYR A 289 13.51 -12.76 9.00
C TYR A 289 14.72 -12.80 9.94
N LYS A 290 14.96 -13.93 10.61
CA LYS A 290 16.12 -14.10 11.50
C LYS A 290 17.45 -13.95 10.76
N ARG A 291 17.58 -14.54 9.57
CA ARG A 291 18.80 -14.39 8.74
C ARG A 291 19.01 -12.93 8.35
N TYR A 292 17.98 -12.28 7.84
CA TYR A 292 18.05 -10.88 7.41
C TYR A 292 18.37 -9.94 8.58
N THR A 293 17.65 -10.03 9.69
CA THR A 293 17.91 -9.18 10.88
C THR A 293 19.26 -9.47 11.52
N GLY A 294 19.72 -10.73 11.49
CA GLY A 294 21.08 -11.10 11.90
C GLY A 294 22.15 -10.44 11.03
N ALA A 295 21.97 -10.43 9.71
CA ALA A 295 22.86 -9.74 8.79
C ALA A 295 22.85 -8.22 9.03
N ARG A 296 21.67 -7.61 9.24
CA ARG A 296 21.53 -6.18 9.61
C ARG A 296 22.30 -5.84 10.89
N LYS A 297 22.18 -6.67 11.93
CA LYS A 297 22.92 -6.48 13.18
C LYS A 297 24.43 -6.48 12.96
N LYS A 298 24.95 -7.39 12.13
CA LYS A 298 26.37 -7.43 11.75
C LYS A 298 26.80 -6.21 10.92
N ALA A 299 25.91 -5.68 10.09
CA ALA A 299 26.15 -4.48 9.27
C ALA A 299 26.27 -3.19 10.09
N GLY A 300 25.60 -3.15 11.25
CA GLY A 300 25.16 -1.92 11.88
C GLY A 300 23.76 -1.53 11.42
N TYR A 301 22.84 -1.30 12.37
CA TYR A 301 21.41 -1.13 12.08
C TYR A 301 21.09 0.02 11.12
N LYS A 302 21.89 1.09 11.08
CA LYS A 302 21.64 2.25 10.18
C LYS A 302 22.39 2.18 8.85
N THR A 303 23.12 1.09 8.61
CA THR A 303 23.89 0.93 7.37
C THR A 303 22.93 0.94 6.17
N PRO A 304 23.11 1.84 5.18
CA PRO A 304 22.17 1.98 4.05
C PRO A 304 22.22 0.82 3.05
N THR A 305 23.32 0.08 3.03
CA THR A 305 23.49 -1.11 2.21
C THR A 305 22.76 -2.30 2.83
N ARG A 306 22.05 -3.05 1.99
CA ARG A 306 21.71 -4.44 2.29
C ARG A 306 22.84 -5.28 1.74
N PHE A 307 23.27 -6.27 2.53
CA PHE A 307 24.15 -7.32 2.07
C PHE A 307 23.39 -8.29 1.17
#